data_AF-A0A382LSY8-F1
#
_entry.id   AF-A0A382LSY8-F1
#
_cell.length_a   1.000
_cell.length_b   1.000
_cell.length_c   1.000
_cell.angle_alpha   90.00
_cell.angle_beta   90.00
_cell.angle_gamma   90.00
#
_symmetry.space_group_name_H-M   'P 1'
#
loop_
_entity.id
_entity.type
_entity.pdbx_description
1 polymer ?
#
loop_
_entity_poly.entity_id
_entity_poly.type
_entity_poly.pdbx_seq_one_letter_code
_entity_poly.pdbx_strand_id
1 'polypeptide(L)'
;MSVSPFVINAAGKLTALGGSAQSEQVAQVQFEAASQHVDLALLRSQVSKQIAGITGAEAACITSGAAAGIAISVAALITGDHLHRIQQLPQT
;
A
#
# COMPACT_ATOMS: atom_id res chain seq x y z
N MET A 1 22.57 -8.01 9.26
CA MET A 1 22.99 -7.34 8.01
C MET A 1 22.98 -5.85 8.27
N SER A 2 24.08 -5.14 8.02
CA SER A 2 24.13 -3.67 8.10
C SER A 2 23.69 -3.08 6.76
N VAL A 3 22.84 -2.05 6.79
CA VAL A 3 22.49 -1.26 5.61
C VAL A 3 23.71 -0.38 5.31
N SER A 4 24.55 -0.78 4.36
CA SER A 4 25.77 -0.05 4.01
C SER A 4 25.79 0.25 2.51
N PRO A 5 26.15 1.49 2.10
CA PRO A 5 26.60 2.61 2.96
C PRO A 5 25.44 3.41 3.58
N PHE A 6 25.69 4.00 4.77
CA PHE A 6 24.84 5.03 5.38
C PHE A 6 24.89 6.31 4.53
N VAL A 7 23.73 6.92 4.24
CA VAL A 7 23.62 8.09 3.37
C VAL A 7 22.85 9.21 4.06
N ILE A 8 23.42 10.41 4.07
CA ILE A 8 22.70 11.63 4.45
C ILE A 8 22.03 12.19 3.20
N ASN A 9 20.70 12.16 3.17
CA ASN A 9 19.91 12.66 2.04
C ASN A 9 19.49 14.12 2.27
N ALA A 10 20.11 15.05 1.55
CA ALA A 10 19.75 16.47 1.52
C ALA A 10 18.90 16.87 0.28
N ALA A 11 18.47 15.91 -0.53
CA ALA A 11 17.73 16.11 -1.79
C ALA A 11 16.21 15.89 -1.65
N GLY A 12 15.68 15.80 -0.43
CA GLY A 12 14.25 15.57 -0.19
C GLY A 12 13.83 14.10 -0.40
N LYS A 13 12.73 13.86 -1.12
CA LYS A 13 12.15 12.51 -1.30
C LYS A 13 12.72 11.79 -2.53
N LEU A 14 14.05 11.63 -2.56
CA LEU A 14 14.76 11.10 -3.71
C LEU A 14 14.48 9.61 -3.95
N THR A 15 13.85 9.28 -5.08
CA THR A 15 13.48 7.89 -5.46
C THR A 15 14.68 6.93 -5.49
N ALA A 16 15.83 7.39 -5.97
CA ALA A 16 17.05 6.58 -6.01
C ALA A 16 17.55 6.14 -4.62
N LEU A 17 17.15 6.84 -3.54
CA LEU A 17 17.45 6.50 -2.15
C LEU A 17 16.24 5.90 -1.41
N GLY A 18 15.18 5.51 -2.12
CA GLY A 18 13.98 4.92 -1.52
C GLY A 18 12.93 5.92 -1.03
N GLY A 19 13.07 7.21 -1.35
CA GLY A 19 12.06 8.22 -1.06
C GLY A 19 12.08 8.73 0.39
N SER A 20 10.99 8.52 1.12
CA SER A 20 10.87 8.96 2.52
C SER A 20 11.38 7.90 3.49
N ALA A 21 12.34 8.24 4.34
CA ALA A 21 12.64 7.44 5.51
C ALA A 21 11.44 7.44 6.47
N GLN A 22 11.15 6.28 7.06
CA GLN A 22 10.13 6.16 8.11
C GLN A 22 10.63 6.76 9.43
N SER A 23 9.72 7.28 10.24
CA SER A 23 10.04 7.60 11.65
C SER A 23 10.32 6.32 12.44
N GLU A 24 11.11 6.42 13.50
CA GLU A 24 11.45 5.30 14.39
C GLU A 24 10.21 4.55 14.89
N GLN A 25 9.17 5.29 15.31
CA GLN A 25 7.90 4.71 15.77
C GLN A 25 7.25 3.79 14.72
N VAL A 26 7.19 4.24 13.46
CA VAL A 26 6.58 3.46 12.37
C VAL A 26 7.41 2.22 12.05
N ALA A 27 8.74 2.36 12.01
CA ALA A 27 9.64 1.23 11.76
C ALA A 27 9.51 0.15 12.86
N GLN A 28 9.39 0.57 14.12
CA GLN A 28 9.20 -0.33 15.26
C GLN A 28 7.87 -1.09 15.18
N VAL A 29 6.77 -0.40 14.88
CA VAL A 29 5.46 -1.05 14.70
C VAL A 29 5.48 -2.04 13.52
N GLN A 30 6.15 -1.68 12.42
CA GLN A 30 6.28 -2.59 11.27
C GLN A 30 7.08 -3.85 11.63
N PHE A 31 8.15 -3.70 12.41
CA PHE A 31 8.93 -4.83 12.92
C PHE A 31 8.09 -5.76 13.80
N GLU A 32 7.33 -5.21 14.74
CA GLU A 32 6.44 -5.98 15.62
C GLU A 32 5.37 -6.73 14.80
N ALA A 33 4.69 -6.03 13.88
CA ALA A 33 3.66 -6.62 13.02
C ALA A 33 4.20 -7.77 12.17
N ALA A 34 5.46 -7.71 11.71
CA ALA A 34 6.08 -8.76 10.92
C ALA A 34 6.29 -10.08 11.69
N SER A 35 6.26 -10.04 13.03
CA SER A 35 6.46 -11.20 13.90
C SER A 35 5.15 -11.80 14.46
N GLN A 36 3.99 -11.26 14.04
CA GLN A 36 2.68 -11.62 14.60
C GLN A 36 1.69 -12.00 13.50
N HIS A 37 0.66 -12.75 13.88
CA HIS A 37 -0.51 -12.97 13.02
C HIS A 37 -1.51 -11.83 13.26
N VAL A 38 -2.07 -11.30 12.19
CA VAL A 38 -3.04 -10.19 12.25
C VAL A 38 -4.31 -10.55 11.49
N ASP A 39 -5.46 -10.11 11.98
CA ASP A 39 -6.71 -10.16 11.22
C ASP A 39 -6.64 -9.11 10.10
N LEU A 40 -6.25 -9.56 8.91
CA LEU A 40 -6.12 -8.70 7.74
C LEU A 40 -7.45 -8.13 7.26
N ALA A 41 -8.57 -8.81 7.51
CA ALA A 41 -9.88 -8.32 7.09
C ALA A 41 -10.29 -7.12 7.96
N LEU A 42 -10.15 -7.26 9.28
CA LEU A 42 -10.40 -6.17 10.22
C LEU A 42 -9.45 -4.99 9.97
N LEU A 43 -8.15 -5.27 9.83
CA LEU A 43 -7.13 -4.24 9.58
C LEU A 43 -7.42 -3.44 8.31
N ARG A 44 -7.73 -4.11 7.20
CA ARG A 44 -8.09 -3.45 5.93
C ARG A 44 -9.33 -2.58 6.07
N SER A 45 -10.36 -3.05 6.78
CA SER A 45 -11.58 -2.27 7.01
C SER A 45 -11.31 -1.01 7.82
N GLN A 46 -10.51 -1.11 8.88
CA GLN A 46 -10.16 0.03 9.73
C GLN A 46 -9.32 1.08 8.96
N VAL A 47 -8.29 0.65 8.25
CA VAL A 47 -7.43 1.55 7.47
C VAL A 47 -8.23 2.20 6.33
N SER A 48 -9.13 1.46 5.67
CA SER A 48 -10.01 2.01 4.64
C SER A 48 -10.84 3.18 5.17
N LYS A 49 -11.49 3.02 6.33
CA LYS A 49 -12.28 4.08 6.98
C LYS A 49 -11.43 5.29 7.36
N GLN A 50 -10.24 5.06 7.90
CA GLN A 50 -9.32 6.14 8.29
C GLN A 50 -8.88 6.96 7.06
N ILE A 51 -8.42 6.29 6.00
CA ILE A 51 -7.98 6.98 4.79
C ILE A 51 -9.16 7.72 4.14
N ALA A 52 -10.32 7.09 4.02
CA ALA A 52 -11.53 7.71 3.49
C ALA A 52 -11.91 8.99 4.26
N GLY A 53 -11.84 8.96 5.59
CA GLY A 53 -12.08 10.14 6.44
C GLY A 53 -11.06 11.26 6.24
N ILE A 54 -9.79 10.93 5.97
CA ILE A 54 -8.73 11.91 5.70
C ILE A 54 -8.89 12.53 4.30
N THR A 55 -9.26 11.72 3.30
CA THR A 55 -9.34 12.18 1.90
C THR A 55 -10.70 12.76 1.51
N GLY A 56 -11.74 12.51 2.31
CA GLY A 56 -13.13 12.84 1.98
C GLY A 56 -13.76 11.91 0.94
N ALA A 57 -13.14 10.76 0.66
CA ALA A 57 -13.67 9.76 -0.25
C ALA A 57 -14.75 8.89 0.43
N GLU A 58 -15.61 8.25 -0.36
CA GLU A 58 -16.62 7.31 0.15
C GLU A 58 -16.00 6.04 0.74
N ALA A 59 -14.87 5.60 0.16
CA ALA A 59 -14.10 4.45 0.60
C ALA A 59 -12.64 4.58 0.15
N ALA A 60 -11.75 3.76 0.74
CA ALA A 60 -10.36 3.67 0.32
C ALA A 60 -9.91 2.21 0.14
N CYS A 61 -9.14 1.94 -0.91
CA CYS A 61 -8.52 0.64 -1.15
C CYS A 61 -7.00 0.75 -1.02
N ILE A 62 -6.42 -0.05 -0.13
CA ILE A 62 -4.99 -0.07 0.14
C ILE A 62 -4.35 -1.09 -0.81
N THR A 63 -3.31 -0.66 -1.52
CA THR A 63 -2.52 -1.49 -2.42
C THR A 63 -1.02 -1.37 -2.08
N SER A 64 -0.17 -2.13 -2.76
CA SER A 64 1.28 -2.08 -2.55
C SER A 64 1.93 -0.77 -3.01
N GLY A 65 1.22 0.07 -3.77
CA GLY A 65 1.71 1.36 -4.25
C GLY A 65 0.86 1.92 -5.40
N ALA A 66 1.20 3.13 -5.86
CA ALA A 66 0.41 3.85 -6.87
C ALA A 66 0.23 3.06 -8.18
N ALA A 67 1.28 2.40 -8.68
CA ALA A 67 1.20 1.59 -9.89
C ALA A 67 0.20 0.42 -9.75
N ALA A 68 0.22 -0.28 -8.61
CA ALA A 68 -0.76 -1.34 -8.31
C ALA A 68 -2.17 -0.77 -8.14
N GLY A 69 -2.30 0.40 -7.52
CA GLY A 69 -3.57 1.14 -7.44
C GLY A 69 -4.17 1.40 -8.81
N ILE A 70 -3.40 1.99 -9.72
CA ILE A 70 -3.82 2.25 -11.11
C ILE A 70 -4.23 0.94 -11.81
N ALA A 71 -3.39 -0.10 -11.72
CA ALA A 71 -3.67 -1.39 -12.36
C ALA A 71 -5.00 -2.00 -11.87
N ILE A 72 -5.24 -2.02 -10.56
CA ILE A 72 -6.47 -2.56 -9.97
C ILE A 72 -7.68 -1.69 -10.31
N SER A 73 -7.54 -0.36 -10.31
CA SER A 73 -8.63 0.54 -10.70
C SER A 73 -9.04 0.33 -12.17
N VAL A 74 -8.07 0.20 -13.08
CA VAL A 74 -8.36 -0.08 -14.49
C VAL A 74 -8.99 -1.46 -14.65
N ALA A 75 -8.47 -2.48 -13.97
CA ALA A 75 -9.03 -3.83 -13.98
C ALA A 75 -10.49 -3.84 -13.50
N ALA A 76 -10.83 -3.10 -12.44
CA ALA A 76 -12.19 -2.97 -11.93
C ALA A 76 -13.14 -2.33 -12.96
N LEU A 77 -12.68 -1.30 -13.69
CA LEU A 77 -13.49 -0.66 -14.74
C LEU A 77 -13.75 -1.60 -15.93
N ILE A 78 -12.77 -2.41 -16.33
CA ILE A 78 -12.92 -3.36 -17.45
C ILE A 78 -13.85 -4.52 -17.08
N THR A 79 -13.70 -5.05 -15.87
CA THR A 79 -14.39 -6.28 -15.46
C THR A 79 -15.76 -6.04 -14.80
N GLY A 80 -15.96 -4.87 -14.19
CA GLY A 80 -17.12 -4.60 -13.34
C GLY A 80 -17.23 -5.62 -12.21
N ASP A 81 -18.46 -5.99 -11.84
CA ASP A 81 -18.73 -7.00 -10.80
C ASP A 81 -18.78 -8.44 -11.36
N HIS A 82 -18.34 -8.64 -12.61
CA HIS A 82 -18.43 -9.94 -13.27
C HIS A 82 -17.26 -10.85 -12.88
N LEU A 83 -17.49 -11.72 -11.89
CA LEU A 83 -16.50 -12.70 -11.38
C LEU A 83 -15.76 -13.48 -12.48
N HIS A 84 -16.47 -13.92 -13.53
CA HIS A 84 -15.84 -14.64 -14.64
C HIS A 84 -14.78 -13.80 -15.38
N ARG A 85 -15.01 -12.49 -15.55
CA ARG A 85 -14.04 -11.58 -16.19
C ARG A 85 -12.88 -11.26 -15.26
N ILE A 86 -13.15 -11.08 -13.96
CA ILE A 86 -12.11 -10.86 -12.95
C ILE A 86 -11.12 -12.02 -12.93
N GLN A 87 -11.62 -13.25 -12.96
CA GLN A 87 -10.80 -14.47 -12.96
C GLN A 87 -10.01 -14.70 -14.25
N GLN A 88 -10.43 -14.07 -15.36
CA GLN A 88 -9.75 -14.17 -16.66
C GLN A 88 -8.56 -13.20 -16.80
N LEU A 89 -8.46 -12.18 -15.95
CA LEU A 89 -7.34 -11.24 -16.02
C LEU A 89 -5.97 -11.94 -15.85
N PRO A 90 -4.94 -11.55 -16.64
CA PRO A 90 -4.94 -10.46 -17.63
C PRO A 90 -5.37 -10.88 -19.05
N GLN A 91 -5.83 -12.12 -19.24
CA GLN A 91 -6.26 -12.66 -20.53
C GLN A 91 -7.74 -12.37 -20.77
N THR A 92 -8.06 -11.13 -21.16
CA THR A 92 -9.42 -10.70 -21.53
C THR A 92 -9.75 -10.98 -22.99
#